data_AF-A0AAD3W633-F1
#
_entry.id   AF-A0AAD3W633-F1
#
_cell.length_a   1.000
_cell.length_b   1.000
_cell.length_c   1.000
_cell.angle_alpha   90.00
_cell.angle_beta   90.00
_cell.angle_gamma   90.00
#
_symmetry.space_group_name_H-M   'P 1'
#
loop_
_entity.id
_entity.type
_entity.pdbx_description
1 polymer ?
#
loop_
_entity_poly.entity_id
_entity_poly.type
_entity_poly.pdbx_seq_one_letter_code
_entity_poly.pdbx_strand_id
1 'polypeptide(L)' 'MEKEPRAPELGSYIAMGLVIGMLLGVIFNKVQYGPALGLLGGVIAHNIAMANYRKKTGGMG' A
#
# COMPACT_ATOMS: atom_id res chain seq x y z
N MET A 1 6.18 -1.41 -26.34
CA MET A 1 4.84 -1.35 -25.71
C MET A 1 5.02 -0.73 -24.35
N GLU A 2 4.73 0.56 -24.20
CA GLU A 2 4.52 1.14 -22.88
C GLU A 2 3.32 0.41 -22.30
N LYS A 3 3.55 -0.42 -21.27
CA LYS A 3 2.46 -1.12 -20.59
C LYS A 3 1.51 -0.04 -20.08
N GLU A 4 0.26 -0.08 -20.50
CA GLU A 4 -0.80 0.75 -19.91
C GLU A 4 -0.64 0.72 -18.39
N PRO A 5 -0.72 1.88 -17.72
CA PRO A 5 -0.58 1.90 -16.28
C PRO A 5 -1.63 0.95 -15.70
N ARG A 6 -1.18 -0.07 -14.96
CA ARG A 6 -2.10 -0.96 -14.24
C ARG A 6 -2.62 -0.23 -13.02
N ALA A 7 -3.92 -0.34 -12.80
CA ALA A 7 -4.53 0.14 -11.56
C ALA A 7 -3.85 -0.53 -10.36
N PRO A 8 -3.45 0.22 -9.33
CA PRO A 8 -2.92 -0.34 -8.08
C PRO A 8 -3.90 -1.34 -7.46
N GLU A 9 -3.42 -2.54 -7.14
CA GLU A 9 -4.25 -3.60 -6.53
C GLU A 9 -4.28 -3.47 -5.01
N LEU A 10 -5.44 -3.19 -4.41
CA LEU A 10 -5.58 -3.00 -2.95
C LEU A 10 -5.02 -4.18 -2.14
N GLY A 11 -5.30 -5.42 -2.56
CA GLY A 11 -4.85 -6.63 -1.86
C GLY A 11 -3.33 -6.71 -1.70
N SER A 12 -2.58 -6.32 -2.73
CA SER A 12 -1.11 -6.33 -2.74
C SER A 12 -0.52 -5.33 -1.75
N TYR A 13 -1.11 -4.15 -1.63
CA TYR A 13 -0.68 -3.13 -0.66
C TYR A 13 -1.05 -3.49 0.78
N ILE A 14 -2.22 -4.10 0.99
CA ILE A 14 -2.63 -4.62 2.31
C ILE A 14 -1.69 -5.75 2.74
N ALA A 15 -1.38 -6.69 1.85
CA ALA A 15 -0.46 -7.80 2.13
C ALA A 15 0.94 -7.30 2.49
N MET A 16 1.51 -6.37 1.71
CA MET A 16 2.80 -5.75 2.05
C MET A 16 2.75 -4.98 3.36
N GLY A 17 1.69 -4.20 3.58
CA GLY A 17 1.48 -3.47 4.83
C GLY A 17 1.46 -4.38 6.05
N LEU A 18 0.72 -5.50 5.98
CA LEU A 18 0.67 -6.50 7.04
C LEU A 18 2.03 -7.14 7.32
N VAL A 19 2.76 -7.53 6.28
CA VAL A 19 4.10 -8.14 6.42
C VAL A 19 5.06 -7.16 7.10
N ILE A 20 5.11 -5.91 6.64
CA ILE A 20 6.00 -4.88 7.20
C ILE A 20 5.58 -4.53 8.63
N GLY A 21 4.28 -4.34 8.87
CA GLY A 21 3.75 -4.04 10.19
C GLY A 21 4.04 -5.14 11.21
N MET A 22 3.89 -6.40 10.83
CA MET A 22 4.29 -7.54 11.68
C MET A 22 5.79 -7.52 11.98
N LEU A 23 6.63 -7.30 10.97
CA LEU A 23 8.08 -7.26 11.14
C LEU A 23 8.50 -6.17 12.13
N LEU A 24 7.93 -4.96 12.00
CA LEU A 24 8.17 -3.85 12.92
C LEU A 24 7.62 -4.16 14.33
N GLY A 25 6.44 -4.78 14.41
CA GLY A 25 5.85 -5.22 15.67
C GLY A 25 6.76 -6.21 16.43
N VAL A 26 7.43 -7.12 15.71
CA VAL A 26 8.42 -8.04 16.28
C VAL A 26 9.67 -7.28 16.73
N ILE A 27 10.24 -6.43 15.87
CA ILE A 27 11.46 -5.65 16.18
C ILE A 27 11.29 -4.78 17.42
N PHE A 28 10.14 -4.12 17.58
CA PHE A 28 9.87 -3.26 18.73
C PHE A 28 9.27 -3.99 19.94
N ASN A 29 9.11 -5.32 19.88
CA ASN A 29 8.41 -6.11 20.90
C ASN A 29 6.99 -5.56 21.21
N LYS A 30 6.29 -5.10 20.17
CA LYS A 30 4.93 -4.51 20.18
C LYS A 30 4.05 -5.18 19.12
N VAL A 31 4.09 -6.51 19.06
CA VAL A 31 3.39 -7.33 18.05
C VAL A 31 1.88 -7.05 18.00
N GLN A 32 1.27 -6.69 19.14
CA GLN A 32 -0.15 -6.31 19.24
C GLN A 32 -0.53 -5.14 18.31
N TYR A 33 0.36 -4.17 18.11
CA TYR A 33 0.09 -2.98 17.28
C TYR A 33 0.65 -3.09 15.86
N GLY A 34 1.61 -4.00 15.64
CA GLY A 34 2.28 -4.19 14.35
C GLY A 34 1.32 -4.40 13.17
N PRO A 35 0.42 -5.40 13.21
CA PRO A 35 -0.55 -5.65 12.15
C PRO A 35 -1.48 -4.46 11.88
N ALA A 36 -1.97 -3.80 12.95
CA ALA A 36 -2.88 -2.65 12.82
C ALA A 36 -2.18 -1.46 12.13
N LEU A 37 -0.95 -1.13 12.55
CA LEU A 37 -0.13 -0.10 11.91
C LEU A 37 0.24 -0.48 10.47
N GLY A 38 0.52 -1.75 10.23
CA GLY A 38 0.78 -2.30 8.90
C GLY A 38 -0.40 -2.16 7.95
N LEU A 39 -1.61 -2.49 8.40
CA LEU A 39 -2.85 -2.31 7.64
C LEU A 39 -3.09 -0.85 7.30
N LEU A 40 -2.98 0.05 8.28
CA LEU A 40 -3.12 1.49 8.07
C LEU A 40 -2.10 2.00 7.03
N GLY A 41 -0.83 1.59 7.14
CA GLY A 41 0.21 1.93 6.18
C GLY A 41 -0.08 1.40 4.77
N GLY A 42 -0.56 0.17 4.65
CA GLY A 42 -0.94 -0.45 3.38
C GLY A 42 -2.08 0.30 2.68
N VAL A 43 -3.13 0.67 3.42
CA VAL A 43 -4.26 1.45 2.88
C VAL A 43 -3.82 2.85 2.44
N ILE A 44 -2.99 3.53 3.24
CA ILE A 44 -2.45 4.85 2.87
C ILE A 44 -1.61 4.76 1.61
N ALA A 45 -0.71 3.77 1.52
CA ALA A 45 0.13 3.55 0.34
C ALA A 45 -0.71 3.24 -0.91
N HIS A 46 -1.77 2.45 -0.78
CA HIS A 46 -2.71 2.20 -1.86
C HIS A 46 -3.42 3.48 -2.33
N ASN A 47 -3.90 4.30 -1.40
CA ASN A 47 -4.58 5.56 -1.73
C ASN A 47 -3.66 6.55 -2.45
N ILE A 48 -2.39 6.64 -2.03
CA ILE A 48 -1.36 7.44 -2.71
C ILE A 48 -1.11 6.90 -4.12
N ALA A 49 -0.96 5.58 -4.26
CA ALA A 49 -0.78 4.94 -5.56
C ALA A 49 -1.97 5.19 -6.49
N MET A 50 -3.20 5.12 -5.98
CA MET A 50 -4.43 5.42 -6.72
C MET A 50 -4.53 6.88 -7.13
N ALA A 51 -4.15 7.83 -6.25
CA ALA A 51 -4.10 9.24 -6.59
C ALA A 51 -3.09 9.52 -7.73
N ASN A 52 -1.91 8.89 -7.67
CA ASN A 52 -0.89 9.00 -8.71
C ASN A 52 -1.32 8.34 -10.02
N TYR A 53 -1.99 7.19 -9.94
CA TYR A 53 -2.58 6.50 -11.07
C TYR A 53 -3.60 7.41 -11.78
N ARG A 54 -4.58 7.95 -11.04
CA ARG A 54 -5.59 8.87 -11.58
C ARG A 54 -4.99 10.13 -12.20
N LYS A 55 -3.93 10.70 -11.60
CA LYS A 55 -3.20 11.84 -12.18
C LYS A 55 -2.55 11.50 -13.53
N LYS A 56 -1.97 10.30 -13.65
CA LYS A 56 -1.33 9.85 -14.89
C LYS A 56 -2.34 9.49 -15.98
N THR A 57 -3.46 8.88 -15.62
CA THR A 57 -4.49 8.45 -16.59
C THR A 57 -5.54 9.52 -16.90
N GLY A 58 -5.74 10.50 -16.01
CA GLY A 58 -6.71 11.59 -16.20
C GLY A 58 -6.18 12.83 -16.92
N GLY A 59 -4.86 12.91 -17.16
CA GLY A 59 -4.21 13.95 -17.98
C GLY A 59 -3.96 13.55 -19.44
N MET A 60 -4.46 12.39 -19.86
CA MET A 60 -4.40 11.86 -21.23
C MET A 60 -5.74 12.01 -21.97
N GLY A 61 -6.52 13.05 -21.63
CA GLY A 61 -7.76 13.43 -22.30
C GLY A 61 -7.57 14.65 -23.19
#